data_AF-A0A0D6SBM8-F1
#
_entry.id   AF-A0A0D6SBM8-F1
#
_cell.length_a   1.000
_cell.length_b   1.000
_cell.length_c   1.000
_cell.angle_alpha   90.00
_cell.angle_beta   90.00
_cell.angle_gamma   90.00
#
_symmetry.space_group_name_H-M   'P 1'
#
loop_
_entity.id
_entity.type
_entity.pdbx_description
1 polymer ?
#
loop_
_entity_poly.entity_id
_entity_poly.type
_entity_poly.pdbx_seq_one_letter_code
_entity_poly.pdbx_strand_id
1 'polypeptide(L)'
;MPPGYASDGQIVLNVSPSAVRHLHMDNEAVSFEGRFGGVAHSLYIPSAAVMAIYARENGQGMVFDLESPVMDEGDGPEDDGPSGDGAPPSSGGGRPAGRPSLKVVK
;
A
#
# COMPACT_ATOMS: atom_id res chain seq x y z
N MET A 1 -5.63 5.03 -18.93
CA MET A 1 -6.54 6.03 -18.32
C MET A 1 -7.20 6.86 -19.43
N PRO A 2 -8.47 7.28 -19.29
CA PRO A 2 -9.13 8.18 -20.24
C PRO A 2 -8.39 9.52 -20.33
N PRO A 3 -8.13 10.07 -21.54
CA PRO A 3 -7.43 11.34 -21.70
C PRO A 3 -8.17 12.51 -21.02
N GLY A 4 -7.42 13.46 -20.46
CA GLY A 4 -7.97 14.72 -19.93
C GLY A 4 -8.48 14.68 -18.49
N TYR A 5 -8.44 13.54 -17.80
CA TYR A 5 -8.83 13.43 -16.39
C TYR A 5 -7.66 13.45 -15.41
N ALA A 6 -6.42 13.40 -15.93
CA ALA A 6 -5.22 13.49 -15.11
C ALA A 6 -4.76 14.95 -15.02
N SER A 7 -4.37 15.37 -13.82
CA SER A 7 -3.69 16.63 -13.53
C SER A 7 -2.29 16.30 -13.01
N ASP A 8 -1.25 16.88 -13.62
CA ASP A 8 0.15 16.63 -13.24
C ASP A 8 0.53 15.14 -13.21
N GLY A 9 -0.05 14.35 -14.12
CA GLY A 9 0.18 12.90 -14.21
C GLY A 9 -0.55 12.08 -13.15
N GLN A 10 -1.37 12.69 -12.30
CA GLN A 10 -2.12 12.04 -11.24
C GLN A 10 -3.63 12.11 -11.48
N ILE A 11 -4.36 11.14 -10.94
CA ILE A 11 -5.82 11.10 -11.02
C ILE A 11 -6.40 10.59 -9.70
N VAL A 12 -7.45 11.27 -9.22
CA VAL A 12 -8.26 10.79 -8.09
C VAL A 12 -9.44 10.02 -8.64
N LEU A 13 -9.59 8.78 -8.19
CA LEU A 13 -10.65 7.88 -8.63
C LEU A 13 -11.61 7.60 -7.48
N ASN A 14 -12.91 7.77 -7.73
CA ASN A 14 -13.93 7.35 -6.79
C ASN A 14 -14.24 5.86 -7.01
N VAL A 15 -13.95 5.03 -6.00
CA VAL A 15 -14.19 3.58 -6.01
C VAL A 15 -15.36 3.16 -5.12
N SER A 16 -16.24 4.10 -4.73
CA SER A 16 -17.46 3.77 -3.99
C SER A 16 -18.36 2.83 -4.80
N PRO A 17 -19.13 1.92 -4.16
CA PRO A 17 -20.02 1.00 -4.87
C PRO A 17 -21.04 1.68 -5.80
N SER A 18 -21.38 2.95 -5.54
CA SER A 18 -22.26 3.77 -6.38
C SER A 18 -21.58 4.35 -7.62
N ALA A 19 -20.25 4.44 -7.65
CA ALA A 19 -19.49 5.07 -8.73
C ALA A 19 -18.91 4.07 -9.73
N VAL A 20 -18.72 2.82 -9.32
CA VAL A 20 -18.03 1.79 -10.11
C VAL A 20 -18.81 0.48 -10.19
N ARG A 21 -18.50 -0.34 -11.20
CA ARG A 21 -18.97 -1.71 -11.34
C ARG A 21 -17.78 -2.66 -11.48
N HIS A 22 -18.01 -3.94 -11.16
CA HIS A 22 -17.00 -5.00 -11.28
C HIS A 22 -15.66 -4.63 -10.62
N LEU A 23 -15.73 -4.06 -9.42
CA LEU A 23 -14.54 -3.73 -8.64
C LEU A 23 -13.83 -5.02 -8.20
N HIS A 24 -12.60 -5.19 -8.64
CA HIS A 24 -11.69 -6.24 -8.26
C HIS A 24 -10.42 -5.62 -7.68
N MET A 25 -10.05 -6.02 -6.47
CA MET A 25 -8.78 -5.63 -5.84
C MET A 25 -7.97 -6.88 -5.63
N ASP A 26 -6.80 -6.91 -6.26
CA ASP A 26 -5.80 -7.96 -6.12
C ASP A 26 -4.47 -7.36 -5.69
N ASN A 27 -3.51 -8.20 -5.35
CA ASN A 27 -2.16 -7.77 -5.01
C ASN A 27 -1.46 -7.11 -6.19
N GLU A 28 -1.70 -7.59 -7.42
CA GLU A 28 -1.07 -7.05 -8.63
C GLU A 28 -1.72 -5.73 -9.11
N ALA A 29 -3.05 -5.64 -9.00
CA ALA A 29 -3.79 -4.51 -9.53
C ALA A 29 -5.19 -4.33 -8.93
N VAL A 30 -5.66 -3.10 -9.01
CA VAL A 30 -7.06 -2.71 -8.82
C VAL A 30 -7.69 -2.51 -10.19
N SER A 31 -8.83 -3.15 -10.44
CA SER A 31 -9.59 -2.97 -11.69
C SER A 31 -11.07 -2.75 -11.43
N PHE A 32 -11.71 -1.97 -12.29
CA PHE A 32 -13.14 -1.67 -12.22
C PHE A 32 -13.64 -1.00 -13.51
N GLU A 33 -14.96 -0.95 -13.67
CA GLU A 33 -15.64 -0.13 -14.68
C GLU A 33 -16.17 1.16 -14.06
N GLY A 34 -15.75 2.31 -14.56
CA GLY A 34 -16.20 3.64 -14.13
C GLY A 34 -16.74 4.46 -15.29
N ARG A 35 -17.41 5.58 -15.00
CA ARG A 35 -17.89 6.51 -16.04
C ARG A 35 -17.12 7.81 -16.04
N PHE A 36 -16.65 8.21 -17.21
CA PHE A 36 -15.91 9.44 -17.46
C PHE A 36 -16.67 10.23 -18.53
N GLY A 37 -17.18 11.42 -18.16
CA GLY A 37 -17.99 12.23 -19.09
C GLY A 37 -19.27 11.51 -19.54
N GLY A 38 -19.79 10.60 -18.71
CA GLY A 38 -20.95 9.78 -19.04
C GLY A 38 -20.63 8.55 -19.90
N VAL A 39 -19.39 8.33 -20.34
CA VAL A 39 -18.97 7.14 -21.09
C VAL A 39 -18.34 6.12 -20.15
N ALA A 40 -18.69 4.84 -20.30
CA ALA A 40 -18.13 3.77 -19.47
C ALA A 40 -16.73 3.37 -19.95
N HIS A 41 -15.81 3.18 -19.01
CA HIS A 41 -14.44 2.75 -19.25
C HIS A 41 -14.04 1.68 -18.23
N SER A 42 -13.39 0.62 -18.70
CA SER A 42 -12.69 -0.35 -17.86
C SER A 42 -11.30 0.18 -17.52
N LEU A 43 -10.94 0.16 -16.23
CA LEU A 43 -9.65 0.57 -15.73
C LEU A 43 -8.92 -0.61 -15.11
N TYR A 44 -7.61 -0.64 -15.33
CA TYR A 44 -6.66 -1.53 -14.68
C TYR A 44 -5.53 -0.65 -14.14
N ILE A 45 -5.37 -0.63 -12.82
CA ILE A 45 -4.39 0.17 -12.11
C ILE A 45 -3.45 -0.80 -11.39
N PRO A 46 -2.18 -0.94 -11.82
CA PRO A 46 -1.20 -1.70 -11.07
C PRO A 46 -1.10 -1.17 -9.64
N SER A 47 -0.99 -2.05 -8.65
CA SER A 47 -0.95 -1.66 -7.23
C SER A 47 0.21 -0.69 -6.95
N ALA A 48 1.35 -0.87 -7.61
CA ALA A 48 2.52 0.02 -7.52
C ALA A 48 2.25 1.46 -8.01
N ALA A 49 1.19 1.70 -8.78
CA ALA A 49 0.79 3.03 -9.22
C ALA A 49 -0.19 3.73 -8.27
N VAL A 50 -0.66 3.05 -7.21
CA VAL A 50 -1.61 3.60 -6.23
C VAL A 50 -0.84 4.36 -5.16
N MET A 51 -0.96 5.69 -5.16
CA MET A 51 -0.21 6.55 -4.24
C MET A 51 -0.87 6.66 -2.86
N ALA A 52 -2.21 6.63 -2.79
CA ALA A 52 -2.94 6.80 -1.54
C ALA A 52 -4.37 6.28 -1.67
N ILE A 53 -4.99 6.00 -0.52
CA ILE A 53 -6.42 5.76 -0.39
C ILE A 53 -6.95 6.60 0.78
N TYR A 54 -8.07 7.29 0.56
CA TYR A 54 -8.68 8.13 1.58
C TYR A 54 -10.20 8.21 1.41
N ALA A 55 -10.88 8.43 2.53
CA ALA A 55 -12.30 8.72 2.60
C ALA A 55 -12.53 10.18 2.17
N ARG A 56 -13.50 10.38 1.26
CA ARG A 56 -13.81 11.71 0.75
C ARG A 56 -14.42 12.63 1.80
N GLU A 57 -15.17 12.10 2.78
CA GLU A 57 -15.94 12.93 3.71
C GLU A 57 -15.08 13.69 4.72
N ASN A 58 -13.99 13.07 5.16
CA ASN A 58 -13.14 13.61 6.23
C ASN A 58 -11.64 13.62 5.88
N GLY A 59 -11.27 13.14 4.68
CA GLY A 59 -9.87 13.07 4.24
C GLY A 59 -9.03 12.01 4.95
N GLN A 60 -9.64 11.19 5.81
CA GLN A 60 -8.92 10.16 6.54
C GLN A 60 -8.50 9.04 5.60
N GLY A 61 -7.24 8.62 5.67
CA GLY A 61 -6.71 7.63 4.76
C GLY A 61 -5.27 7.24 5.10
N MET A 62 -4.62 6.63 4.12
CA MET A 62 -3.21 6.31 4.15
C MET A 62 -2.56 6.62 2.81
N VAL A 63 -1.32 7.06 2.88
CA VAL A 63 -0.43 7.22 1.72
C VAL A 63 0.43 5.96 1.66
N PHE A 64 0.60 5.42 0.47
CA PHE A 64 1.53 4.32 0.22
C PHE A 64 2.87 4.92 -0.23
N ASP A 65 3.95 4.38 0.30
CA ASP A 65 5.27 4.68 -0.24
C ASP A 65 5.37 4.04 -1.62
N LEU A 66 5.88 4.81 -2.59
CA LEU A 66 6.27 4.25 -3.88
C LEU A 66 7.49 3.37 -3.61
N GLU A 67 7.26 2.09 -3.28
CA GLU A 67 8.32 1.11 -3.32
C GLU A 67 8.93 1.19 -4.72
N SER A 68 10.20 1.59 -4.77
CA SER A 68 10.97 1.46 -6.00
C SER A 68 10.79 0.02 -6.45
N PRO A 69 10.51 -0.25 -7.74
CA PRO A 69 10.35 -1.62 -8.20
C PRO A 69 11.53 -2.40 -7.64
N VAL A 70 11.24 -3.39 -6.80
CA VAL A 70 12.24 -4.32 -6.34
C VAL A 70 12.84 -4.89 -7.61
N MET A 71 13.99 -4.33 -8.01
CA MET A 71 14.86 -5.02 -8.92
C MET A 71 15.17 -6.29 -8.16
N ASP A 72 14.81 -7.41 -8.76
CA ASP A 72 15.19 -8.74 -8.31
C ASP A 72 16.71 -8.84 -8.45
N GLU A 73 17.42 -8.17 -7.54
CA GLU A 73 18.84 -8.38 -7.28
C GLU A 73 18.91 -9.67 -6.49
N GLY A 74 19.03 -10.75 -7.26
CA GLY A 74 19.09 -12.10 -6.76
C GLY A 74 20.15 -12.32 -5.68
N ASP A 75 19.84 -13.31 -4.84
CA ASP A 75 20.72 -14.09 -3.96
C ASP A 75 22.16 -13.54 -3.74
N GLY A 76 22.39 -13.01 -2.54
CA GLY A 76 23.71 -12.88 -1.94
C GLY A 76 23.66 -13.41 -0.50
N PRO A 77 24.62 -14.24 -0.05
CA PRO A 77 24.45 -15.13 1.09
C PRO A 77 24.48 -14.40 2.43
N GLU A 78 23.77 -14.99 3.40
CA GLU A 78 23.91 -14.76 4.83
C GLU A 78 25.40 -14.86 5.24
N ASP A 79 25.95 -13.80 5.84
CA ASP A 79 27.27 -13.86 6.50
C ASP A 79 27.14 -13.55 7.99
N ASP A 80 27.75 -14.45 8.75
CA ASP A 80 27.62 -14.70 10.18
C ASP A 80 28.79 -14.03 10.93
N GLY A 81 28.48 -13.08 11.82
CA GLY A 81 29.33 -12.70 12.97
C GLY A 81 30.51 -11.71 12.74
N PRO A 82 31.25 -11.30 13.81
CA PRO A 82 31.30 -11.91 15.14
C PRO A 82 31.09 -10.97 16.35
N SER A 83 30.86 -11.63 17.48
CA SER A 83 30.79 -11.16 18.86
C SER A 83 31.87 -10.16 19.30
N GLY A 84 31.47 -9.22 20.16
CA GLY A 84 32.35 -8.48 21.06
C GLY A 84 31.74 -8.44 22.46
N ASP A 85 32.21 -9.34 23.33
CA ASP A 85 31.80 -9.49 24.73
C ASP A 85 32.19 -8.29 25.61
N GLY A 86 31.26 -7.87 26.48
CA GLY A 86 31.51 -6.96 27.60
C GLY A 86 30.26 -6.79 28.47
N ALA A 87 30.09 -7.64 29.49
CA ALA A 87 28.93 -7.68 30.39
C ALA A 87 29.13 -6.84 31.69
N PRO A 88 28.17 -6.79 32.67
CA PRO A 88 27.24 -5.70 33.02
C PRO A 88 27.47 -5.22 34.50
N PRO A 89 26.53 -4.69 35.35
CA PRO A 89 25.12 -4.21 35.20
C PRO A 89 24.80 -2.85 35.91
N SER A 90 23.66 -2.20 35.60
CA SER A 90 22.74 -1.64 36.64
C SER A 90 21.43 -1.03 36.11
N SER A 91 20.33 -1.46 36.73
CA SER A 91 19.09 -0.73 37.08
C SER A 91 18.16 -0.10 36.00
N GLY A 92 17.10 -0.83 35.66
CA GLY A 92 15.71 -0.43 36.00
C GLY A 92 14.82 0.25 34.94
N GLY A 93 13.73 -0.45 34.56
CA GLY A 93 12.45 0.17 34.16
C GLY A 93 12.01 0.00 32.70
N GLY A 94 11.39 -1.14 32.38
CA GLY A 94 11.04 -1.53 31.01
C GLY A 94 9.69 -1.06 30.46
N ARG A 95 9.60 -1.03 29.13
CA ARG A 95 8.38 -1.28 28.34
C ARG A 95 8.77 -2.10 27.10
N PRO A 96 8.32 -3.36 26.95
CA PRO A 96 8.59 -4.11 25.74
C PRO A 96 7.77 -3.56 24.58
N ALA A 97 8.46 -3.25 23.48
CA ALA A 97 7.88 -2.97 22.18
C ALA A 97 7.18 -4.24 21.63
N GLY A 98 5.94 -4.45 22.05
CA GLY A 98 5.07 -5.51 21.57
C GLY A 98 4.15 -4.98 20.47
N ARG A 99 4.46 -5.31 19.22
CA ARG A 99 3.60 -5.09 18.05
C ARG A 99 2.24 -5.80 18.28
N PRO A 100 1.08 -5.19 18.01
CA PRO A 100 -0.19 -5.86 18.17
C PRO A 100 -0.32 -7.00 17.13
N SER A 101 -0.73 -8.19 17.57
CA SER A 101 -1.07 -9.32 16.70
C SER A 101 -2.58 -9.58 16.76
N LEU A 102 -3.20 -9.68 15.58
CA LEU A 102 -4.63 -10.01 15.46
C LEU A 102 -4.80 -11.54 15.50
N LYS A 103 -5.81 -12.02 16.22
CA LYS A 103 -6.23 -13.43 16.21
C LYS A 103 -7.58 -13.55 15.51
N VAL A 104 -7.66 -14.47 14.55
CA VAL A 104 -8.91 -14.87 13.89
C VAL A 104 -9.70 -15.78 14.83
N VAL A 105 -10.99 -15.50 15.01
CA VAL A 105 -11.93 -16.36 15.74
C VAL A 105 -12.77 -17.15 14.73
N LYS A 106 -12.96 -18.44 14.99
CA LYS A 106 -13.72 -19.38 14.15
C LYS A 106 -15.19 -19.43 14.54
#